data_AF-A0A3R8WTL3-F1
#
_entry.id   AF-A0A3R8WTL3-F1
#
_cell.length_a   1.000
_cell.length_b   1.000
_cell.length_c   1.000
_cell.angle_alpha   90.00
_cell.angle_beta   90.00
_cell.angle_gamma   90.00
#
_symmetry.space_group_name_H-M   'P 1'
#
loop_
_entity.id
_entity.type
_entity.pdbx_description
1 polymer ?
#
loop_
_entity_poly.entity_id
_entity_poly.type
_entity_poly.pdbx_seq_one_letter_code
_entity_poly.pdbx_strand_id
1 'polypeptide(L)'
;MLLLSPFPQAGHYVSWSAGWAQLWIWDQASLLARLPQAARYSVLPDSALSLVTPLDEGRRLLRGIHGYEWQSWLGGRLSDSRWSQEADAQLSTHDIDLSRRSPLQAAERELLQGLVFAGSGAVLLAALLIQCGAWFDLNQRHAHLAAQVSVAEQGSELQAQARRRVMQGRDLWLARQQLFVNSQGELIARVGEALPESARLWQRYDYQPGSLQILLQDPSPDPRDYVTRLSASGLLSNVQVQPEARNDMVTLRAVPFAGERQ
;
A
#
# COMPACT_ATOMS: atom_id res chain seq x y z
N MET A 1 -12.23 41.18 32.99
CA MET A 1 -13.07 41.36 34.20
C MET A 1 -12.47 42.53 34.98
N LEU A 2 -13.15 43.68 35.04
CA LEU A 2 -12.67 44.85 35.79
C LEU A 2 -12.89 44.59 37.28
N LEU A 3 -11.80 44.43 38.03
CA LEU A 3 -11.86 44.28 39.48
C LEU A 3 -12.10 45.67 40.07
N LEU A 4 -13.31 45.94 40.58
CA LEU A 4 -13.59 47.14 41.35
C LEU A 4 -12.89 47.03 42.71
N SER A 5 -11.68 47.56 42.79
CA SER A 5 -10.91 47.64 44.03
C SER A 5 -11.03 49.05 44.62
N PRO A 6 -11.11 49.19 45.96
CA PRO A 6 -10.98 50.48 46.62
C PRO A 6 -9.54 51.04 46.58
N PHE A 7 -8.56 50.23 46.17
CA PHE A 7 -7.14 50.61 46.14
C PHE A 7 -6.66 50.94 44.72
N PRO A 8 -5.84 51.99 44.54
CA PRO A 8 -5.30 52.38 43.24
C PRO A 8 -4.34 51.34 42.65
N GLN A 9 -3.61 50.62 43.51
CA GLN A 9 -2.81 49.45 43.15
C GLN A 9 -3.22 48.29 44.04
N ALA A 10 -4.13 47.46 43.53
CA ALA A 10 -4.71 46.36 44.28
C ALA A 10 -3.91 45.08 44.11
N GLY A 11 -3.49 44.50 45.23
CA GLY A 11 -3.08 43.11 45.28
C GLY A 11 -4.33 42.26 45.45
N HIS A 12 -4.33 41.07 44.87
CA HIS A 12 -5.47 40.18 45.00
C HIS A 12 -5.07 38.72 45.01
N TYR A 13 -5.90 37.91 45.65
CA TYR A 13 -5.83 36.46 45.62
C TYR A 13 -7.23 35.91 45.43
N VAL A 14 -7.37 34.90 44.57
CA VAL A 14 -8.66 34.25 44.30
C VAL A 14 -8.53 32.77 44.60
N SER A 15 -9.43 32.27 45.45
CA SER A 15 -9.61 30.84 45.67
C SER A 15 -10.95 30.40 45.11
N TRP A 16 -10.94 29.39 44.24
CA TRP A 16 -12.15 28.79 43.69
C TRP A 16 -12.50 27.53 44.47
N SER A 17 -13.71 27.47 45.01
CA SER A 17 -14.23 26.29 45.71
C SER A 17 -15.73 26.14 45.49
N ALA A 18 -16.18 24.91 45.20
CA ALA A 18 -17.59 24.55 45.04
C ALA A 18 -18.41 25.47 44.11
N GLY A 19 -17.81 25.96 43.02
CA GLY A 19 -18.47 26.86 42.06
C GLY A 19 -18.49 28.34 42.45
N TRP A 20 -17.85 28.72 43.56
CA TRP A 20 -17.73 30.10 44.02
C TRP A 20 -16.28 30.57 43.99
N ALA A 21 -16.09 31.87 43.75
CA ALA A 21 -14.81 32.54 43.91
C ALA A 21 -14.82 33.34 45.23
N GLN A 22 -13.86 33.05 46.10
CA GLN A 22 -13.53 33.89 47.24
C GLN A 22 -12.36 34.78 46.84
N LEU A 23 -12.49 36.08 47.07
CA LEU A 23 -11.55 37.10 46.61
C LEU A 23 -11.02 37.89 47.80
N TRP A 24 -9.70 37.90 47.93
CA TRP A 24 -8.97 38.79 48.83
C TRP A 24 -8.43 39.95 48.01
N ILE A 25 -8.57 41.16 48.54
CA ILE A 25 -8.05 42.38 47.95
C ILE A 25 -7.33 43.16 49.04
N TRP A 26 -6.13 43.64 48.74
CA TRP A 26 -5.36 44.50 49.65
C TRP A 26 -4.67 45.63 48.88
N ASP A 27 -4.19 46.63 49.61
CA ASP A 27 -3.38 47.70 49.05
C ASP A 27 -1.95 47.20 48.79
N GLN A 28 -1.64 46.90 47.52
CA GLN A 28 -0.32 46.44 47.11
C GLN A 28 0.73 47.53 47.25
N ALA A 29 0.38 48.80 47.00
CA ALA A 29 1.32 49.90 47.11
C ALA A 29 1.77 50.08 48.57
N SER A 30 0.82 50.07 49.52
CA SER A 30 1.13 50.11 50.95
C SER A 30 1.97 48.92 51.40
N LEU A 31 1.71 47.72 50.86
CA LEU A 31 2.51 46.54 51.16
C LEU A 31 3.95 46.69 50.66
N LEU A 32 4.14 47.07 49.39
CA LEU A 32 5.46 47.23 48.78
C LEU A 32 6.25 48.37 49.42
N ALA A 33 5.59 49.43 49.89
CA ALA A 33 6.23 50.51 50.63
C ALA A 33 6.82 50.04 51.97
N ARG A 34 6.14 49.13 52.67
CA ARG A 34 6.61 48.56 53.95
C ARG A 34 7.60 47.42 53.76
N LEU A 35 7.38 46.58 52.75
CA LEU A 35 8.18 45.39 52.48
C LEU A 35 8.49 45.31 50.97
N PRO A 36 9.51 46.02 50.47
CA PRO A 36 9.85 46.03 49.04
C PRO A 36 10.18 44.64 48.47
N GLN A 37 10.67 43.74 49.34
CA GLN A 37 10.97 42.35 48.96
C GLN A 37 9.72 41.58 48.52
N ALA A 38 8.52 41.97 48.97
CA ALA A 38 7.27 41.37 48.55
C ALA A 38 7.01 41.49 47.04
N ALA A 39 7.71 42.38 46.31
CA ALA A 39 7.65 42.42 44.84
C ALA A 39 8.20 41.15 44.18
N ARG A 40 9.06 40.40 44.87
CA ARG A 40 9.73 39.19 44.35
C ARG A 40 9.01 37.90 44.71
N TYR A 41 8.06 37.96 45.63
CA TYR A 41 7.40 36.79 46.21
C TYR A 41 5.89 36.87 46.01
N SER A 42 5.24 35.71 45.91
CA SER A 42 3.79 35.67 45.96
C SER A 42 3.32 35.97 47.38
N VAL A 43 2.42 36.93 47.51
CA VAL A 43 1.84 37.33 48.79
C VAL A 43 0.50 36.65 48.92
N LEU A 44 0.34 35.88 50.00
CA LEU A 44 -0.89 35.18 50.34
C LEU A 44 -1.41 35.73 51.67
N PRO A 45 -2.71 36.05 51.76
CA PRO A 45 -3.32 36.38 53.05
C PRO A 45 -3.39 35.15 53.95
N ASP A 46 -3.19 35.36 55.25
CA ASP A 46 -3.31 34.33 56.29
C ASP A 46 -4.66 33.57 56.20
N SER A 47 -5.78 34.27 55.98
CA SER A 47 -7.10 33.63 55.78
C SER A 47 -7.18 32.72 54.57
N ALA A 48 -6.42 33.00 53.51
CA ALA A 48 -6.45 32.17 52.31
C ALA A 48 -5.88 30.77 52.59
N LEU A 49 -4.91 30.66 53.51
CA LEU A 49 -4.36 29.37 53.95
C LEU A 49 -5.36 28.58 54.79
N SER A 50 -6.30 29.26 55.47
CA SER A 50 -7.32 28.62 56.31
C SER A 50 -8.46 27.94 55.54
N LEU A 51 -8.57 28.18 54.22
CA LEU A 51 -9.61 27.61 53.37
C LEU A 51 -9.43 26.11 53.11
N VAL A 52 -8.28 25.57 53.44
CA VAL A 52 -7.96 24.15 53.24
C VAL A 52 -8.71 23.27 54.25
N THR A 53 -9.07 23.82 55.41
CA THR A 53 -9.97 23.24 56.40
C THR A 53 -11.18 24.16 56.58
N PRO A 54 -12.09 24.21 55.61
CA PRO A 54 -13.29 25.05 55.71
C PRO A 54 -14.19 24.53 56.84
N LEU A 55 -14.89 25.45 57.50
CA LEU A 55 -16.00 25.08 58.37
C LEU A 55 -17.27 25.00 57.52
N ASP A 56 -18.05 23.94 57.72
CA ASP A 56 -19.36 23.83 57.10
C ASP A 56 -20.30 24.92 57.62
N GLU A 57 -20.37 25.11 58.94
CA GLU A 57 -21.12 26.20 59.56
C GLU A 57 -20.43 26.68 60.85
N GLY A 58 -20.61 27.96 61.18
CA GLY A 58 -20.25 28.51 62.49
C GLY A 58 -19.21 29.62 62.44
N ARG A 59 -18.62 29.92 63.60
CA ARG A 59 -17.64 30.99 63.78
C ARG A 59 -16.36 30.42 64.34
N ARG A 60 -15.22 30.94 63.88
CA ARG A 60 -13.91 30.61 64.45
C ARG A 60 -13.00 31.82 64.52
N LEU A 61 -11.96 31.66 65.31
CA LEU A 61 -10.86 32.59 65.35
C LEU A 61 -9.64 31.92 64.72
N LEU A 62 -9.07 32.52 63.68
CA LEU A 62 -7.85 32.06 63.05
C LEU A 62 -6.66 32.83 63.64
N ARG A 63 -5.66 32.13 64.15
CA ARG A 63 -4.45 32.75 64.68
C ARG A 63 -3.47 33.03 63.53
N GLY A 64 -3.36 34.30 63.18
CA GLY A 64 -2.37 34.81 62.23
C GLY A 64 -1.03 35.08 62.90
N ILE A 65 -0.06 35.54 62.10
CA ILE A 65 1.30 35.86 62.60
C ILE A 65 1.28 37.03 63.60
N HIS A 66 0.40 38.02 63.37
CA HIS A 66 0.37 39.28 64.11
C HIS A 66 -0.96 39.57 64.82
N GLY A 67 -1.85 38.59 64.93
CA GLY A 67 -3.15 38.78 65.56
C GLY A 67 -4.11 37.65 65.23
N TYR A 68 -5.39 37.96 65.31
CA TYR A 68 -6.46 37.00 65.12
C TYR A 68 -7.41 37.46 64.02
N GLU A 69 -7.89 36.54 63.22
CA GLU A 69 -8.91 36.79 62.22
C GLU A 69 -10.17 36.03 62.60
N TRP A 70 -11.21 36.78 62.96
CA TRP A 70 -12.54 36.24 63.16
C TRP A 70 -13.15 35.89 61.81
N GLN A 71 -13.69 34.68 61.70
CA GLN A 71 -14.32 34.18 60.50
C GLN A 71 -15.70 33.62 60.79
N SER A 72 -16.69 33.94 59.96
CA SER A 72 -18.03 33.34 59.98
C SER A 72 -18.27 32.54 58.71
N TRP A 73 -18.74 31.32 58.87
CA TRP A 73 -18.94 30.33 57.82
C TRP A 73 -20.41 29.90 57.75
N LEU A 74 -20.91 29.74 56.52
CA LEU A 74 -22.27 29.27 56.25
C LEU A 74 -22.25 28.37 55.01
N GLY A 75 -22.65 27.10 55.15
CA GLY A 75 -22.67 26.13 54.06
C GLY A 75 -21.30 25.95 53.36
N GLY A 76 -20.21 25.87 54.13
CA GLY A 76 -18.85 25.72 53.61
C GLY A 76 -18.27 27.00 52.99
N ARG A 77 -18.97 28.13 53.08
CA ARG A 77 -18.56 29.42 52.51
C ARG A 77 -18.20 30.41 53.60
N LEU A 78 -17.06 31.09 53.41
CA LEU A 78 -16.68 32.25 54.23
C LEU A 78 -17.64 33.41 53.93
N SER A 79 -18.44 33.79 54.93
CA SER A 79 -19.46 34.85 54.83
C SER A 79 -18.95 36.20 55.31
N ASP A 80 -18.14 36.23 56.38
CA ASP A 80 -17.54 37.45 56.91
C ASP A 80 -16.16 37.13 57.52
N SER A 81 -15.25 38.08 57.43
CA SER A 81 -13.90 37.97 57.99
C SER A 81 -13.43 39.31 58.53
N ARG A 82 -12.94 39.33 59.77
CA ARG A 82 -12.50 40.54 60.46
C ARG A 82 -11.23 40.31 61.24
N TRP A 83 -10.27 41.20 61.05
CA TRP A 83 -9.03 41.16 61.82
C TRP A 83 -9.19 41.86 63.18
N SER A 84 -8.59 41.28 64.21
CA SER A 84 -8.53 41.78 65.58
C SER A 84 -7.13 41.54 66.17
N GLN A 85 -6.68 42.43 67.05
CA GLN A 85 -5.45 42.21 67.83
C GLN A 85 -5.67 41.25 69.00
N GLU A 86 -6.88 41.24 69.54
CA GLU A 86 -7.21 40.48 70.74
C GLU A 86 -7.99 39.21 70.39
N ALA A 87 -7.73 38.17 71.16
CA ALA A 87 -8.47 36.92 71.05
C ALA A 87 -9.82 37.05 71.73
N ASP A 88 -10.88 36.67 71.03
CA ASP A 88 -12.18 36.49 71.64
C ASP A 88 -12.21 35.15 72.40
N ALA A 89 -12.28 35.23 73.73
CA ALA A 89 -12.24 34.07 74.62
C ALA A 89 -13.41 33.09 74.43
N GLN A 90 -14.48 33.50 73.73
CA GLN A 90 -15.67 32.68 73.50
C GLN A 90 -15.60 31.82 72.24
N LEU A 91 -14.57 32.00 71.40
CA LEU A 91 -14.45 31.31 70.11
C LEU A 91 -13.29 30.31 70.09
N SER A 92 -13.46 29.23 69.33
CA SER A 92 -12.41 28.25 69.11
C SER A 92 -11.30 28.82 68.22
N THR A 93 -10.10 28.94 68.78
CA THR A 93 -8.90 29.35 68.06
C THR A 93 -8.34 28.21 67.23
N HIS A 94 -8.00 28.51 65.98
CA HIS A 94 -7.38 27.60 65.02
C HIS A 94 -6.04 28.18 64.56
N ASP A 95 -4.99 27.37 64.59
CA ASP A 95 -3.69 27.75 64.08
C ASP A 95 -3.62 27.55 62.55
N ILE A 96 -2.87 28.44 61.89
CA ILE A 96 -2.60 28.31 60.45
C ILE A 96 -1.51 27.27 60.23
N ASP A 97 -1.79 26.28 59.38
CA ASP A 97 -0.80 25.31 58.95
C ASP A 97 0.10 25.92 57.85
N LEU A 98 1.21 26.52 58.30
CA LEU A 98 2.22 27.12 57.43
C LEU A 98 3.08 26.09 56.67
N SER A 99 2.99 24.81 57.03
CA SER A 99 3.77 23.74 56.38
C SER A 99 3.13 23.26 55.08
N ARG A 100 1.87 23.63 54.84
CA ARG A 100 1.15 23.23 53.64
C ARG A 100 1.60 24.02 52.41
N ARG A 101 1.75 23.28 51.31
CA ARG A 101 2.06 23.86 50.00
C ARG A 101 0.87 24.67 49.51
N SER A 102 1.11 25.93 49.18
CA SER A 102 0.14 26.76 48.47
C SER A 102 -0.30 26.09 47.16
N PRO A 103 -1.54 26.30 46.71
CA PRO A 103 -1.95 25.78 45.41
C PRO A 103 -1.03 26.31 44.30
N LEU A 104 -0.73 25.44 43.32
CA LEU A 104 0.18 25.75 42.19
C LEU A 104 -0.20 27.09 41.56
N GLN A 105 0.76 28.00 41.52
CA GLN A 105 0.58 29.35 41.00
C GLN A 105 0.42 29.33 39.47
N ALA A 106 -0.09 30.42 38.89
CA ALA A 106 -0.31 30.50 37.45
C ALA A 106 0.97 30.21 36.63
N ALA A 107 2.11 30.77 37.07
CA ALA A 107 3.41 30.54 36.41
C ALA A 107 3.88 29.08 36.50
N GLU A 108 3.66 28.41 37.63
CA GLU A 108 4.01 26.99 37.80
C GLU A 108 3.12 26.09 36.93
N ARG A 109 1.83 26.44 36.80
CA ARG A 109 0.91 25.75 35.89
C ARG A 109 1.33 25.92 34.44
N GLU A 110 1.74 27.12 34.04
CA GLU A 110 2.22 27.39 32.68
C GLU A 110 3.49 26.60 32.35
N LEU A 111 4.45 26.55 33.29
CA LEU A 111 5.66 25.74 33.14
C LEU A 111 5.32 24.25 33.01
N LEU A 112 4.46 23.72 33.88
CA LEU A 112 4.02 22.33 33.82
C LEU A 112 3.31 22.01 32.50
N GLN A 113 2.43 22.90 32.02
CA GLN A 113 1.77 22.75 30.72
C GLN A 113 2.80 22.73 29.58
N GLY A 114 3.79 23.62 29.61
CA GLY A 114 4.88 23.64 28.64
C GLY A 114 5.68 22.33 28.62
N LEU A 115 5.99 21.77 29.79
CA LEU A 115 6.68 20.49 29.90
C LEU A 115 5.84 19.33 29.38
N VAL A 116 4.54 19.30 29.67
CA VAL A 116 3.63 18.27 29.15
C VAL A 116 3.55 18.35 27.62
N PHE A 117 3.40 19.54 27.05
CA PHE A 117 3.37 19.72 25.61
C PHE A 117 4.68 19.29 24.95
N ALA A 118 5.82 19.73 25.50
CA ALA A 118 7.14 19.33 25.00
C ALA A 118 7.33 17.81 25.05
N GLY A 119 6.94 17.17 26.16
CA GLY A 119 6.98 15.72 26.31
C GLY A 119 6.12 15.00 25.28
N SER A 120 4.87 15.45 25.09
CA SER A 120 3.96 14.88 24.09
C SER A 120 4.50 15.02 22.65
N GLY A 121 5.09 16.18 22.34
CA GLY A 121 5.71 16.44 21.04
C GLY A 121 6.91 15.52 20.78
N ALA A 122 7.75 15.31 21.79
CA ALA A 122 8.89 14.40 21.69
C ALA A 122 8.46 12.94 21.44
N VAL A 123 7.42 12.47 22.14
CA VAL A 123 6.88 11.12 21.95
C VAL A 123 6.28 10.95 20.54
N LEU A 124 5.51 11.93 20.07
CA LEU A 124 4.94 11.89 18.72
C LEU A 124 6.04 11.90 17.64
N LEU A 125 7.07 12.74 17.81
CA LEU A 125 8.20 12.78 16.88
C LEU A 125 8.94 11.45 16.84
N ALA A 126 9.21 10.83 18.00
CA ALA A 126 9.84 9.52 18.07
C ALA A 126 9.01 8.44 17.37
N ALA A 127 7.69 8.44 17.57
CA ALA A 127 6.79 7.51 16.89
C ALA A 127 6.82 7.71 15.36
N LEU A 128 6.84 8.96 14.89
CA LEU A 128 6.89 9.30 13.47
C LEU A 128 8.22 8.84 12.83
N LEU A 129 9.34 9.00 13.54
CA LEU A 129 10.64 8.50 13.09
C LEU A 129 10.67 6.96 12.98
N ILE A 130 10.07 6.25 13.94
CA ILE A 130 9.94 4.79 13.89
C ILE A 130 9.09 4.36 12.69
N GLN A 131 7.95 5.01 12.45
CA GLN A 131 7.07 4.71 11.32
C GLN A 131 7.76 4.95 9.97
N CYS A 132 8.47 6.06 9.82
CA CYS A 132 9.26 6.36 8.62
C CYS A 132 10.35 5.30 8.39
N GLY A 133 11.06 4.88 9.44
CA GLY A 133 12.06 3.82 9.35
C GLY A 133 11.46 2.48 8.90
N ALA A 134 10.33 2.08 9.48
CA ALA A 134 9.61 0.86 9.09
C ALA A 134 9.11 0.92 7.64
N TRP A 135 8.62 2.07 7.19
CA TRP A 135 8.20 2.27 5.82
C TRP A 135 9.37 2.14 4.84
N PHE A 136 10.52 2.73 5.17
CA PHE A 136 11.72 2.64 4.34
C PHE A 136 12.23 1.19 4.21
N ASP A 137 12.29 0.46 5.33
CA ASP A 137 12.66 -0.96 5.34
C ASP A 137 11.68 -1.81 4.51
N LEU A 138 10.37 -1.59 4.65
CA LEU A 138 9.36 -2.28 3.86
C LEU A 138 9.53 -2.00 2.36
N ASN A 139 9.85 -0.76 1.99
CA ASN A 139 10.07 -0.39 0.59
C ASN A 139 11.34 -1.06 0.02
N GLN A 140 12.41 -1.17 0.80
CA GLN A 140 13.60 -1.93 0.41
C GLN A 140 13.29 -3.41 0.22
N ARG A 141 12.54 -4.02 1.14
CA ARG A 141 12.11 -5.43 1.03
C ARG A 141 11.24 -5.65 -0.20
N HIS A 142 10.33 -4.72 -0.50
CA HIS A 142 9.48 -4.78 -1.68
C HIS A 142 10.31 -4.71 -2.97
N ALA A 143 11.29 -3.81 -3.05
CA ALA A 143 12.19 -3.72 -4.20
C ALA A 143 13.01 -5.00 -4.40
N HIS A 144 13.52 -5.57 -3.30
CA HIS A 144 14.27 -6.82 -3.33
C HIS A 144 13.41 -8.01 -3.78
N LEU A 145 12.18 -8.12 -3.25
CA LEU A 145 11.23 -9.16 -3.65
C LEU A 145 10.80 -9.02 -5.11
N ALA A 146 10.54 -7.79 -5.57
CA ALA A 146 10.19 -7.52 -6.97
C ALA A 146 11.32 -7.95 -7.93
N ALA A 147 12.58 -7.73 -7.54
CA ALA A 147 13.73 -8.20 -8.32
C ALA A 147 13.85 -9.72 -8.35
N GLN A 148 13.52 -10.42 -7.25
CA GLN A 148 13.50 -11.89 -7.23
C GLN A 148 12.39 -12.47 -8.10
N VAL A 149 11.19 -11.86 -8.06
CA VAL A 149 10.05 -12.28 -8.87
C VAL A 149 10.37 -12.13 -10.36
N SER A 150 10.95 -11.00 -10.78
CA SER A 150 11.28 -10.79 -12.20
C SER A 150 12.31 -11.80 -12.73
N VAL A 151 13.30 -12.18 -11.91
CA VAL A 151 14.28 -13.22 -12.26
C VAL A 151 13.60 -14.59 -12.38
N ALA A 152 12.69 -14.92 -11.47
CA ALA A 152 11.94 -16.18 -11.52
C ALA A 152 10.99 -16.25 -12.73
N GLU A 153 10.32 -15.15 -13.04
CA GLU A 153 9.43 -15.03 -14.20
C GLU A 153 10.19 -15.22 -15.51
N GLN A 154 11.36 -14.60 -15.67
CA GLN A 154 12.22 -14.82 -16.84
C GLN A 154 12.58 -16.29 -17.04
N GLY A 155 12.91 -17.01 -15.96
CA GLY A 155 13.17 -18.45 -16.01
C GLY A 155 11.94 -19.27 -16.45
N SER A 156 10.76 -18.92 -15.95
CA SER A 156 9.49 -19.55 -16.33
C SER A 156 9.12 -19.28 -17.79
N GLU A 157 9.31 -18.04 -18.27
CA GLU A 157 9.04 -17.68 -19.67
C GLU A 157 9.94 -18.44 -20.64
N LEU A 158 11.23 -18.59 -20.32
CA LEU A 158 12.16 -19.39 -21.12
C LEU A 158 11.72 -20.86 -21.20
N GLN A 159 11.26 -21.45 -20.09
CA GLN A 159 10.71 -22.80 -20.07
C GLN A 159 9.42 -22.91 -20.88
N ALA A 160 8.53 -21.93 -20.76
CA ALA A 160 7.27 -21.88 -21.53
C ALA A 160 7.55 -21.77 -23.04
N GLN A 161 8.52 -20.94 -23.44
CA GLN A 161 8.95 -20.83 -24.84
C GLN A 161 9.56 -22.14 -25.34
N ALA A 162 10.41 -22.81 -24.55
CA ALA A 162 10.96 -24.11 -24.90
C ALA A 162 9.86 -25.16 -25.12
N ARG A 163 8.86 -25.22 -24.24
CA ARG A 163 7.69 -26.09 -24.41
C ARG A 163 6.90 -25.77 -25.68
N ARG A 164 6.66 -24.50 -25.99
CA ARG A 164 5.96 -24.09 -27.22
C ARG A 164 6.73 -24.54 -28.48
N ARG A 165 8.06 -24.42 -28.50
CA ARG A 165 8.88 -24.88 -29.64
C ARG A 165 8.75 -26.38 -29.85
N VAL A 166 8.76 -27.18 -28.77
CA VAL A 166 8.58 -28.63 -28.86
C VAL A 166 7.18 -28.98 -29.40
N MET A 167 6.13 -28.31 -28.93
CA MET A 167 4.77 -28.52 -29.44
C MET A 167 4.65 -28.16 -30.92
N GLN A 168 5.17 -27.00 -31.35
CA GLN A 168 5.17 -26.59 -32.76
C GLN A 168 5.93 -27.57 -33.65
N GLY A 169 7.10 -28.06 -33.21
CA GLY A 169 7.87 -29.07 -33.95
C GLY A 169 7.09 -30.38 -34.14
N ARG A 170 6.38 -30.81 -33.10
CA ARG A 170 5.48 -31.97 -33.16
C ARG A 170 4.33 -31.74 -34.14
N ASP A 171 3.68 -30.59 -34.08
CA ASP A 171 2.54 -30.27 -34.96
C ASP A 171 2.96 -30.20 -36.42
N LEU A 172 4.13 -29.59 -36.72
CA LEU A 172 4.71 -29.58 -38.06
C LEU A 172 5.03 -30.99 -38.57
N TRP A 173 5.55 -31.86 -37.70
CA TRP A 173 5.83 -33.25 -38.06
C TRP A 173 4.55 -34.04 -38.35
N LEU A 174 3.51 -33.86 -37.52
CA LEU A 174 2.20 -34.48 -37.74
C LEU A 174 1.53 -33.97 -39.02
N ALA A 175 1.56 -32.66 -39.28
CA ALA A 175 1.04 -32.07 -40.52
C ALA A 175 1.79 -32.62 -41.75
N ARG A 176 3.11 -32.75 -41.67
CA ARG A 176 3.92 -33.37 -42.72
C ARG A 176 3.51 -34.83 -42.92
N GLN A 177 3.31 -35.60 -41.85
CA GLN A 177 2.86 -36.98 -41.94
C GLN A 177 1.50 -37.08 -42.64
N GLN A 178 0.54 -36.20 -42.32
CA GLN A 178 -0.78 -36.17 -42.96
C GLN A 178 -0.72 -35.92 -44.48
N LEU A 179 0.21 -35.10 -44.96
CA LEU A 179 0.44 -34.91 -46.41
C LEU A 179 0.92 -36.20 -47.10
N PHE A 180 1.63 -37.06 -46.36
CA PHE A 180 2.16 -38.33 -46.86
C PHE A 180 1.20 -39.52 -46.70
N VAL A 181 0.11 -39.40 -45.94
CA VAL A 181 -0.84 -40.51 -45.72
C VAL A 181 -1.63 -40.88 -47.00
N ASN A 182 -1.75 -40.00 -48.01
CA ASN A 182 -2.65 -40.25 -49.16
C ASN A 182 -2.06 -40.11 -50.59
N SER A 183 -0.74 -39.95 -50.83
CA SER A 183 -0.33 -39.33 -52.12
C SER A 183 0.72 -40.01 -53.00
N GLN A 184 1.43 -41.07 -52.57
CA GLN A 184 2.36 -41.76 -53.48
C GLN A 184 1.85 -43.11 -53.99
N GLY A 185 1.50 -44.03 -53.10
CA GLY A 185 1.07 -45.38 -53.51
C GLY A 185 -0.24 -45.38 -54.32
N GLU A 186 -1.23 -44.60 -53.88
CA GLU A 186 -2.55 -44.54 -54.54
C GLU A 186 -2.49 -43.80 -55.89
N LEU A 187 -1.68 -42.73 -55.98
CA LEU A 187 -1.47 -42.00 -57.23
C LEU A 187 -0.77 -42.88 -58.26
N ILE A 188 0.27 -43.62 -57.86
CA ILE A 188 0.97 -44.55 -58.74
C ILE A 188 0.05 -45.68 -59.20
N ALA A 189 -0.77 -46.23 -58.30
CA ALA A 189 -1.74 -47.28 -58.65
C ALA A 189 -2.74 -46.80 -59.72
N ARG A 190 -3.34 -45.61 -59.52
CA ARG A 190 -4.31 -45.06 -60.48
C ARG A 190 -3.68 -44.59 -61.79
N VAL A 191 -2.44 -44.10 -61.77
CA VAL A 191 -1.68 -43.80 -63.01
C VAL A 191 -1.38 -45.09 -63.76
N GLY A 192 -1.04 -46.18 -63.06
CA GLY A 192 -0.88 -47.51 -63.66
C GLY A 192 -2.13 -48.02 -64.36
N GLU A 193 -3.31 -47.80 -63.78
CA GLU A 193 -4.59 -48.16 -64.39
C GLU A 193 -4.93 -47.34 -65.65
N ALA A 194 -4.42 -46.11 -65.76
CA ALA A 194 -4.72 -45.20 -66.88
C ALA A 194 -3.76 -45.32 -68.08
N LEU A 195 -2.69 -46.13 -67.97
CA LEU A 195 -1.71 -46.31 -69.04
C LEU A 195 -2.24 -47.23 -70.16
N PRO A 196 -1.82 -47.02 -71.42
CA PRO A 196 -2.17 -47.92 -72.52
C PRO A 196 -1.49 -49.29 -72.38
N GLU A 197 -2.14 -50.36 -72.84
CA GLU A 197 -1.66 -51.75 -72.71
C GLU A 197 -0.32 -52.02 -73.44
N SER A 198 0.11 -51.12 -74.31
CA SER A 198 1.42 -51.13 -75.01
C SER A 198 2.59 -50.79 -74.09
N ALA A 199 2.35 -50.09 -72.97
CA ALA A 199 3.38 -49.63 -72.03
C ALA A 199 3.77 -50.76 -71.07
N ARG A 200 4.84 -51.51 -71.37
CA ARG A 200 5.13 -52.78 -70.67
C ARG A 200 6.17 -52.73 -69.56
N LEU A 201 6.92 -51.65 -69.35
CA LEU A 201 7.88 -51.57 -68.23
C LEU A 201 8.03 -50.17 -67.63
N TRP A 202 7.85 -50.09 -66.31
CA TRP A 202 8.20 -48.95 -65.47
C TRP A 202 9.68 -49.05 -65.11
N GLN A 203 10.55 -48.25 -65.74
CA GLN A 203 11.99 -48.34 -65.46
C GLN A 203 12.42 -47.40 -64.33
N ARG A 204 11.87 -46.18 -64.27
CA ARG A 204 12.23 -45.19 -63.25
C ARG A 204 11.10 -44.19 -63.04
N TYR A 205 10.80 -43.90 -61.78
CA TYR A 205 9.89 -42.84 -61.37
C TYR A 205 10.61 -41.86 -60.45
N ASP A 206 10.37 -40.56 -60.62
CA ASP A 206 10.80 -39.51 -59.72
C ASP A 206 9.58 -38.64 -59.39
N TYR A 207 9.25 -38.57 -58.11
CA TYR A 207 8.11 -37.81 -57.60
C TYR A 207 8.62 -36.73 -56.66
N GLN A 208 8.47 -35.47 -57.07
CA GLN A 208 8.74 -34.31 -56.26
C GLN A 208 7.45 -33.51 -56.05
N PRO A 209 7.33 -32.71 -54.98
CA PRO A 209 6.17 -31.85 -54.79
C PRO A 209 5.96 -30.93 -55.99
N GLY A 210 4.90 -31.17 -56.77
CA GLY A 210 4.57 -30.40 -57.98
C GLY A 210 5.19 -30.91 -59.29
N SER A 211 5.91 -32.04 -59.30
CA SER A 211 6.36 -32.68 -60.54
C SER A 211 6.41 -34.21 -60.44
N LEU A 212 5.85 -34.86 -61.44
CA LEU A 212 5.88 -36.30 -61.63
C LEU A 212 6.63 -36.58 -62.94
N GLN A 213 7.75 -37.29 -62.86
CA GLN A 213 8.48 -37.77 -64.02
C GLN A 213 8.49 -39.30 -64.05
N ILE A 214 7.97 -39.88 -65.12
CA ILE A 214 7.92 -41.34 -65.32
C ILE A 214 8.66 -41.67 -66.62
N LEU A 215 9.55 -42.66 -66.55
CA LEU A 215 10.21 -43.26 -67.71
C LEU A 215 9.60 -44.63 -67.97
N LEU A 216 8.91 -44.74 -69.10
CA LEU A 216 8.23 -45.95 -69.58
C LEU A 216 8.92 -46.46 -70.84
N GLN A 217 8.79 -47.75 -71.09
CA GLN A 217 9.18 -48.36 -72.36
C GLN A 217 7.91 -48.70 -73.17
N ASP A 218 7.77 -48.10 -74.34
CA ASP A 218 6.68 -48.38 -75.30
C ASP A 218 7.26 -48.49 -76.73
N PRO A 219 7.14 -49.65 -77.39
CA PRO A 219 7.63 -49.87 -78.75
C PRO A 219 6.85 -49.16 -79.86
N SER A 220 5.67 -48.58 -79.59
CA SER A 220 4.93 -47.76 -80.56
C SER A 220 4.18 -46.61 -79.88
N PRO A 221 4.91 -45.57 -79.43
CA PRO A 221 4.29 -44.51 -78.63
C PRO A 221 3.42 -43.61 -79.50
N ASP A 222 2.12 -43.51 -79.19
CA ASP A 222 1.25 -42.44 -79.68
C ASP A 222 1.09 -41.35 -78.59
N PRO A 223 1.80 -40.21 -78.70
CA PRO A 223 1.76 -39.15 -77.71
C PRO A 223 0.35 -38.59 -77.44
N ARG A 224 -0.56 -38.68 -78.41
CA ARG A 224 -1.92 -38.15 -78.27
C ARG A 224 -2.81 -39.05 -77.39
N ASP A 225 -2.64 -40.37 -77.47
CA ASP A 225 -3.41 -41.30 -76.63
C ASP A 225 -3.01 -41.16 -75.15
N TYR A 226 -1.71 -41.04 -74.87
CA TYR A 226 -1.21 -40.80 -73.51
C TYR A 226 -1.75 -39.52 -72.88
N VAL A 227 -1.70 -38.39 -73.60
CA VAL A 227 -2.20 -37.11 -73.07
C VAL A 227 -3.72 -37.17 -72.88
N THR A 228 -4.46 -37.83 -73.77
CA THR A 228 -5.93 -37.94 -73.68
C THR A 228 -6.36 -38.78 -72.47
N ARG A 229 -5.77 -39.96 -72.24
CA ARG A 229 -6.12 -40.82 -71.11
C ARG A 229 -5.69 -40.24 -69.76
N LEU A 230 -4.47 -39.71 -69.70
CA LEU A 230 -3.93 -39.14 -68.46
C LEU A 230 -4.62 -37.82 -68.09
N SER A 231 -5.03 -36.99 -69.06
CA SER A 231 -5.86 -35.82 -68.78
C SER A 231 -7.31 -36.19 -68.40
N ALA A 232 -7.90 -37.22 -69.01
CA ALA A 232 -9.23 -37.72 -68.67
C ALA A 232 -9.30 -38.29 -67.24
N SER A 233 -8.19 -38.77 -66.67
CA SER A 233 -8.12 -39.25 -65.29
C SER A 233 -8.41 -38.15 -64.25
N GLY A 234 -8.25 -36.86 -64.61
CA GLY A 234 -8.43 -35.72 -63.70
C GLY A 234 -7.38 -35.62 -62.59
N LEU A 235 -6.41 -36.54 -62.53
CA LEU A 235 -5.40 -36.63 -61.47
C LEU A 235 -4.13 -35.80 -61.77
N LEU A 236 -3.88 -35.50 -63.05
CA LEU A 236 -2.67 -34.86 -63.53
C LEU A 236 -3.01 -33.65 -64.41
N SER A 237 -2.25 -32.56 -64.25
CA SER A 237 -2.32 -31.37 -65.11
C SER A 237 -1.01 -31.21 -65.89
N ASN A 238 -1.10 -30.54 -67.05
CA ASN A 238 0.06 -30.21 -67.89
C ASN A 238 0.92 -31.44 -68.27
N VAL A 239 0.26 -32.49 -68.75
CA VAL A 239 0.90 -33.75 -69.15
C VAL A 239 1.68 -33.53 -70.46
N GLN A 240 3.00 -33.71 -70.39
CA GLN A 240 3.92 -33.67 -71.52
C GLN A 240 4.50 -35.06 -71.75
N VAL A 241 4.41 -35.53 -72.98
CA VAL A 241 4.92 -36.84 -73.40
C VAL A 241 6.01 -36.60 -74.42
N GLN A 242 7.24 -37.01 -74.10
CA GLN A 242 8.38 -36.91 -75.00
C GLN A 242 8.82 -38.32 -75.40
N PRO A 243 8.47 -38.79 -76.61
CA PRO A 243 8.94 -40.06 -77.12
C PRO A 243 10.41 -39.95 -77.56
N GLU A 244 11.24 -40.88 -77.13
CA GLU A 244 12.65 -40.96 -77.51
C GLU A 244 12.82 -42.06 -78.57
N ALA A 245 12.83 -41.64 -79.85
CA ALA A 245 12.79 -42.52 -81.02
C ALA A 245 13.98 -43.50 -81.17
N ARG A 246 14.98 -43.43 -80.30
CA ARG A 246 16.21 -44.22 -80.39
C ARG A 246 16.22 -45.47 -79.51
N ASN A 247 15.40 -45.51 -78.45
CA ASN A 247 15.46 -46.54 -77.40
C ASN A 247 14.08 -47.08 -76.98
N ASP A 248 13.00 -46.83 -77.73
CA ASP A 248 11.61 -47.19 -77.37
C ASP A 248 11.18 -46.67 -75.98
N MET A 249 11.75 -45.53 -75.57
CA MET A 249 11.52 -44.91 -74.27
C MET A 249 10.55 -43.73 -74.39
N VAL A 250 9.66 -43.60 -73.43
CA VAL A 250 8.72 -42.48 -73.30
C VAL A 250 8.97 -41.81 -71.96
N THR A 251 9.33 -40.53 -72.01
CA THR A 251 9.40 -39.70 -70.81
C THR A 251 8.06 -38.96 -70.65
N LEU A 252 7.39 -39.26 -69.56
CA LEU A 252 6.16 -38.60 -69.14
C LEU A 252 6.50 -37.58 -68.05
N ARG A 253 6.13 -36.33 -68.26
CA ARG A 253 6.22 -35.25 -67.26
C ARG A 253 4.84 -34.69 -67.01
N ALA A 254 4.41 -34.67 -65.76
CA ALA A 254 3.11 -34.12 -65.40
C ALA A 254 3.19 -33.41 -64.05
N VAL A 255 2.23 -32.52 -63.81
CA VAL A 255 2.05 -31.87 -62.50
C VAL A 255 0.88 -32.56 -61.80
N PRO A 256 1.12 -33.31 -60.71
CA PRO A 256 0.03 -33.94 -59.97
C PRO A 256 -0.85 -32.87 -59.32
N PHE A 257 -2.17 -33.01 -59.42
CA PHE A 257 -3.07 -32.14 -58.68
C PHE A 257 -2.88 -32.40 -57.19
N ALA A 258 -2.45 -31.38 -56.45
CA ALA A 258 -2.54 -31.38 -54.99
C ALA A 258 -4.04 -31.29 -54.67
N GLY A 259 -4.67 -32.42 -54.36
CA GLY A 259 -6.10 -32.47 -54.12
C GLY A 259 -6.54 -31.48 -53.04
N GLU A 260 -7.15 -30.38 -53.45
CA GLU A 260 -8.18 -29.71 -52.65
C GLU A 260 -9.38 -30.67 -52.65
N ARG A 261 -9.58 -31.37 -51.53
CA ARG A 261 -10.85 -32.05 -51.28
C ARG A 261 -11.92 -31.00 -51.03
N GLN A 262 -13.01 -31.08 -51.81
CA GLN A 262 -14.33 -30.67 -51.31
C GLN A 262 -14.75 -31.57 -50.13
#